data_AF-A0A6N7SN08-F1
#
_entry.id   AF-A0A6N7SN08-F1
#
_cell.length_a   1.000
_cell.length_b   1.000
_cell.length_c   1.000
_cell.angle_alpha   90.00
_cell.angle_beta   90.00
_cell.angle_gamma   90.00
#
_symmetry.space_group_name_H-M   'P 1'
#
loop_
_entity.id
_entity.type
_entity.pdbx_description
1 polymer ?
#
loop_
_entity_poly.entity_id
_entity_poly.type
_entity_poly.pdbx_seq_one_letter_code
_entity_poly.pdbx_strand_id
1 'polypeptide(L)'
;MKKDLLVLGFVIVIVAVLLSGTKFQSVEDYYQTHIDDIKEDSETVTLSIRCDTVLEHWEQLSPQLQSDKYIPEDGVILPPTEYVLRPKDTVFDILNRAVRHSKIQMEFQGADDNVYNSVYIKGIHHLYEYSCGPLSGWMYKVNGEFPDYGCSRYKPEDKDVIEFVYTCDLGRDVGGEFEQ
;
A
#
# COMPACT_ATOMS: atom_id res chain seq x y z
N MET A 1 35.92 51.00 11.46
CA MET A 1 36.07 50.36 10.13
C MET A 1 36.64 48.94 10.21
N LYS A 2 37.90 48.70 10.63
CA LYS A 2 38.47 47.33 10.67
C LYS A 2 37.82 46.39 11.71
N LYS A 3 37.42 46.91 12.87
CA LYS A 3 36.72 46.14 13.93
C LYS A 3 35.30 45.75 13.50
N ASP A 4 34.59 46.67 12.83
CA ASP A 4 33.24 46.43 12.32
C ASP A 4 33.22 45.37 11.21
N LEU A 5 34.26 45.36 10.35
CA LEU A 5 34.44 44.34 9.32
C LEU A 5 34.75 42.95 9.90
N LEU A 6 35.52 42.88 10.99
CA LEU A 6 35.81 41.64 11.71
C LEU A 6 34.56 41.07 12.41
N VAL A 7 33.77 41.94 13.03
CA VAL A 7 32.50 41.54 13.67
C VAL A 7 31.51 41.03 12.62
N LEU A 8 31.41 41.72 11.47
CA LEU A 8 30.55 41.28 10.37
C LEU A 8 30.97 39.92 9.82
N GLY A 9 32.28 39.70 9.63
CA GLY A 9 32.82 38.40 9.22
C GLY A 9 32.50 37.29 10.22
N PHE A 10 32.60 37.56 11.52
CA PHE A 10 32.29 36.58 12.57
C PHE A 10 30.80 36.24 12.62
N VAL A 11 29.91 37.23 12.44
CA VAL A 11 28.46 37.00 12.36
C VAL A 11 28.11 36.15 11.14
N ILE A 12 28.71 36.40 9.98
CA ILE A 12 28.50 35.59 8.77
C ILE A 12 28.96 34.15 8.98
N VAL A 13 30.10 33.95 9.65
CA VAL A 13 30.59 32.60 9.97
C VAL A 13 29.67 31.90 10.97
N ILE A 14 29.17 32.58 12.00
CA ILE A 14 28.19 31.99 12.93
C ILE A 14 26.91 31.61 12.19
N VAL A 15 26.40 32.48 11.32
CA VAL A 15 25.20 32.19 10.51
C VAL A 15 25.45 31.00 9.58
N ALA A 16 26.61 30.94 8.91
CA ALA A 16 26.97 29.81 8.05
C ALA A 16 27.11 28.49 8.84
N VAL A 17 27.68 28.54 10.04
CA VAL A 17 27.80 27.37 10.94
C VAL A 17 26.42 26.91 11.39
N LEU A 18 25.54 27.83 11.81
CA LEU A 18 24.16 27.52 12.18
C LEU A 18 23.39 26.90 10.98
N LEU A 19 23.50 27.48 9.79
CA LEU A 19 22.85 26.95 8.58
C LEU A 19 23.41 25.59 8.13
N SER A 20 24.69 25.29 8.41
CA SER A 20 25.32 24.01 8.04
C SER A 20 25.08 22.88 9.05
N GLY A 21 24.79 23.23 10.31
CA GLY A 21 24.72 22.27 11.42
C GLY A 21 23.30 21.80 11.79
N THR A 22 22.27 22.52 11.38
CA THR A 22 20.87 22.17 11.68
C THR A 22 20.16 21.70 10.42
N LYS A 23 19.75 20.43 10.38
CA LYS A 23 18.75 19.95 9.43
C LYS A 23 17.41 20.61 9.78
N PHE A 24 17.12 21.77 9.22
CA PHE A 24 15.82 22.40 9.34
C PHE A 24 14.79 21.54 8.58
N GLN A 25 14.07 20.69 9.29
CA GLN A 25 12.84 20.09 8.77
C GLN A 25 11.74 21.15 8.86
N SER A 26 11.01 21.35 7.76
CA SER A 26 9.81 22.19 7.83
C SER A 26 8.77 21.54 8.74
N VAL A 27 7.85 22.33 9.28
CA VAL A 27 6.72 21.83 10.08
C VAL A 27 5.95 20.75 9.30
N GLU A 28 5.77 20.96 8.00
CA GLU A 28 5.14 20.02 7.09
C GLU A 28 5.94 18.71 6.99
N ASP A 29 7.27 18.77 6.82
CA ASP A 29 8.13 17.59 6.73
C ASP A 29 8.10 16.77 8.03
N TYR A 30 8.07 17.43 9.19
CA TYR A 30 7.95 16.76 10.49
C TYR A 30 6.62 16.02 10.61
N TYR A 31 5.50 16.65 10.24
CA TYR A 31 4.19 15.99 10.24
C TYR A 31 4.15 14.85 9.23
N GLN A 32 4.72 15.00 8.04
CA GLN A 32 4.79 13.92 7.05
C GLN A 32 5.61 12.72 7.53
N THR A 33 6.62 12.91 8.38
CA THR A 33 7.39 11.78 8.94
C THR A 33 6.64 10.96 10.00
N HIS A 34 5.59 11.52 10.62
CA HIS A 34 4.83 10.87 11.71
C HIS A 34 3.34 10.71 11.38
N ILE A 35 2.92 11.01 10.14
CA ILE A 35 1.50 10.95 9.73
C ILE A 35 0.95 9.52 9.70
N ASP A 36 1.84 8.52 9.79
CA ASP A 36 1.51 7.11 9.84
C ASP A 36 1.69 6.49 11.22
N ASP A 37 2.08 7.30 12.21
CA ASP A 37 2.20 6.82 13.58
C ASP A 37 0.81 6.67 14.17
N ILE A 38 0.49 5.45 14.60
CA ILE A 38 -0.73 5.16 15.34
C ILE A 38 -0.61 5.77 16.74
N LYS A 39 -1.55 6.67 17.06
CA LYS A 39 -1.72 7.31 18.37
C LYS A 39 -2.97 6.76 19.05
N GLU A 40 -3.12 7.05 20.34
CA GLU A 40 -4.25 6.57 21.17
C GLU A 40 -5.62 6.98 20.59
N ASP A 41 -5.70 8.15 19.94
CA ASP A 41 -6.89 8.72 19.33
C ASP A 41 -6.96 8.50 17.80
N SER A 42 -6.05 7.71 17.23
CA SER A 42 -6.06 7.43 15.80
C SER A 42 -7.13 6.42 15.43
N GLU A 43 -7.90 6.75 14.39
CA GLU A 43 -8.66 5.74 13.65
C GLU A 43 -7.66 4.86 12.88
N THR A 44 -7.99 3.59 12.75
CA THR A 44 -7.10 2.56 12.20
C THR A 44 -7.88 1.56 11.38
N VAL A 45 -7.25 1.01 10.36
CA VAL A 45 -7.75 -0.16 9.62
C VAL A 45 -6.71 -1.27 9.67
N THR A 46 -7.15 -2.51 9.56
CA THR A 46 -6.25 -3.65 9.37
C THR A 46 -6.21 -4.02 7.90
N LEU A 47 -5.03 -4.17 7.31
CA LEU A 47 -4.88 -4.63 5.93
C LEU A 47 -4.02 -5.90 5.87
N SER A 48 -4.43 -6.86 5.03
CA SER A 48 -3.64 -8.05 4.68
C SER A 48 -3.63 -8.30 3.17
N ILE A 49 -2.59 -8.99 2.69
CA ILE A 49 -2.44 -9.39 1.28
C ILE A 49 -2.05 -10.86 1.25
N ARG A 50 -2.86 -11.69 0.59
CA ARG A 50 -2.65 -13.14 0.55
C ARG A 50 -2.92 -13.75 -0.82
N CYS A 51 -2.24 -14.86 -1.11
CA CYS A 51 -2.36 -15.62 -2.35
C CYS A 51 -2.53 -17.12 -2.11
N ASP A 52 -3.27 -17.50 -1.06
CA ASP A 52 -3.45 -18.90 -0.62
C ASP A 52 -3.85 -19.85 -1.75
N THR A 53 -4.79 -19.42 -2.60
CA THR A 53 -5.32 -20.24 -3.71
C THR A 53 -4.23 -20.65 -4.70
N VAL A 54 -3.15 -19.87 -4.82
CA VAL A 54 -2.05 -20.18 -5.72
C VAL A 54 -1.33 -21.47 -5.31
N LEU A 55 -1.30 -21.79 -4.02
CA LEU A 55 -0.65 -23.01 -3.51
C LEU A 55 -1.31 -24.28 -4.07
N GLU A 56 -2.61 -24.23 -4.33
CA GLU A 56 -3.38 -25.33 -4.95
C GLU A 56 -3.29 -25.31 -6.49
N HIS A 57 -2.80 -24.21 -7.07
CA HIS A 57 -2.70 -23.95 -8.50
C HIS A 57 -1.26 -23.78 -9.00
N TRP A 58 -0.27 -24.28 -8.25
CA TRP A 58 1.17 -24.09 -8.49
C TRP A 58 1.62 -24.37 -9.92
N GLU A 59 1.10 -25.45 -10.52
CA GLU A 59 1.44 -25.90 -11.87
C GLU A 59 0.94 -24.93 -12.98
N GLN A 60 0.03 -24.01 -12.65
CA GLN A 60 -0.47 -23.01 -13.59
C GLN A 60 0.43 -21.77 -13.66
N LEU A 61 1.27 -21.55 -12.65
CA LEU A 61 2.24 -20.48 -12.64
C LEU A 61 3.30 -20.67 -13.72
N SER A 62 3.82 -19.56 -14.23
CA SER A 62 5.04 -19.59 -15.02
C SER A 62 6.21 -20.10 -14.15
N PRO A 63 7.17 -20.86 -14.72
CA PRO A 63 8.32 -21.35 -13.96
C PRO A 63 9.14 -20.25 -13.27
N GLN A 64 9.03 -18.99 -13.70
CA GLN A 64 9.73 -17.87 -13.09
C GLN A 64 9.10 -17.41 -11.77
N LEU A 65 7.81 -17.70 -11.56
CA LEU A 65 7.08 -17.36 -10.33
C LEU A 65 7.07 -18.50 -9.32
N GLN A 66 7.41 -19.72 -9.73
CA GLN A 66 7.46 -20.92 -8.87
C GLN A 66 8.65 -20.90 -7.90
N SER A 67 8.64 -19.97 -6.95
CA SER A 67 9.62 -19.89 -5.87
C SER A 67 9.07 -19.09 -4.69
N ASP A 68 9.55 -19.41 -3.49
CA ASP A 68 9.17 -18.74 -2.23
C ASP A 68 9.48 -17.23 -2.22
N LYS A 69 10.31 -16.77 -3.15
CA LYS A 69 10.58 -15.34 -3.35
C LYS A 69 9.34 -14.57 -3.83
N TYR A 70 8.46 -15.21 -4.60
CA TYR A 70 7.28 -14.58 -5.20
C TYR A 70 5.98 -15.13 -4.62
N ILE A 71 5.97 -16.39 -4.17
CA ILE A 71 4.80 -17.05 -3.61
C ILE A 71 5.21 -17.63 -2.25
N PRO A 72 4.92 -16.95 -1.14
CA PRO A 72 5.22 -17.46 0.19
C PRO A 72 4.59 -18.84 0.42
N GLU A 73 5.28 -19.74 1.14
CA GLU A 73 4.81 -21.11 1.41
C GLU A 73 3.45 -21.16 2.12
N ASP A 74 3.12 -20.13 2.90
CA ASP A 74 1.86 -19.97 3.64
C ASP A 74 0.87 -19.03 2.94
N GLY A 75 1.20 -18.55 1.74
CA GLY A 75 0.40 -17.61 0.95
C GLY A 75 0.35 -16.19 1.51
N VAL A 76 1.06 -15.86 2.59
CA VAL A 76 0.99 -14.55 3.25
C VAL A 76 2.05 -13.59 2.68
N ILE A 77 1.62 -12.66 1.82
CA ILE A 77 2.49 -11.60 1.26
C ILE A 77 2.63 -10.43 2.23
N LEU A 78 1.53 -10.04 2.88
CA LEU A 78 1.51 -9.07 3.96
C LEU A 78 0.59 -9.61 5.07
N PRO A 79 1.12 -9.94 6.26
CA PRO A 79 0.28 -10.35 7.38
C PRO A 79 -0.67 -9.21 7.79
N PRO A 80 -1.78 -9.52 8.48
CA PRO A 80 -2.66 -8.49 9.04
C PRO A 80 -1.86 -7.44 9.80
N THR A 81 -1.88 -6.21 9.27
CA THR A 81 -1.09 -5.09 9.78
C THR A 81 -2.00 -3.89 9.95
N GLU A 82 -1.92 -3.23 11.10
CA GLU A 82 -2.68 -2.01 11.36
C GLU A 82 -2.02 -0.81 10.67
N TYR A 83 -2.86 0.05 10.10
CA TYR A 83 -2.47 1.32 9.50
C TYR A 83 -3.40 2.43 10.00
N VAL A 84 -2.85 3.63 10.21
CA VAL A 84 -3.65 4.83 10.51
C VAL A 84 -4.64 5.09 9.38
N LEU A 85 -5.92 5.27 9.72
CA LEU A 85 -6.92 5.76 8.79
C LEU A 85 -6.86 7.28 8.73
N ARG A 86 -6.43 7.85 7.60
CA ARG A 86 -6.34 9.31 7.45
C ARG A 86 -7.63 9.85 6.84
N PRO A 87 -7.96 11.13 7.10
CA PRO A 87 -9.10 11.76 6.46
C PRO A 87 -9.05 11.65 4.94
N LYS A 88 -10.15 11.14 4.36
CA LYS A 88 -10.36 10.91 2.93
C LYS A 88 -9.57 9.74 2.33
N ASP A 89 -8.88 8.93 3.11
CA ASP A 89 -8.26 7.69 2.60
C ASP A 89 -9.34 6.82 1.92
N THR A 90 -8.93 6.14 0.85
CA THR A 90 -9.67 5.05 0.22
C THR A 90 -8.97 3.73 0.53
N VAL A 91 -9.63 2.59 0.29
CA VAL A 91 -8.95 1.28 0.38
C VAL A 91 -7.69 1.24 -0.51
N PHE A 92 -7.72 1.88 -1.68
CA PHE A 92 -6.54 2.01 -2.53
C PHE A 92 -5.41 2.82 -1.87
N ASP A 93 -5.72 3.93 -1.20
CA ASP A 93 -4.70 4.75 -0.52
C ASP A 93 -4.01 3.97 0.60
N ILE A 94 -4.80 3.20 1.38
CA ILE A 94 -4.27 2.31 2.43
C ILE A 94 -3.37 1.24 1.80
N LEU A 95 -3.83 0.55 0.75
CA LEU A 95 -3.04 -0.46 0.04
C LEU A 95 -1.74 0.12 -0.50
N ASN A 96 -1.81 1.23 -1.23
CA ASN A 96 -0.65 1.88 -1.85
C ASN A 96 0.39 2.28 -0.81
N ARG A 97 -0.04 2.75 0.36
CA ARG A 97 0.85 3.04 1.49
C ARG A 97 1.46 1.77 2.08
N ALA A 98 0.64 0.76 2.34
CA ALA A 98 1.07 -0.53 2.91
C ALA A 98 2.16 -1.21 2.07
N VAL A 99 1.96 -1.28 0.75
CA VAL A 99 2.94 -1.91 -0.16
C VAL A 99 4.22 -1.09 -0.28
N ARG A 100 4.14 0.25 -0.26
CA ARG A 100 5.33 1.12 -0.26
C ARG A 100 6.16 0.99 1.01
N HIS A 101 5.51 0.93 2.17
CA HIS A 101 6.20 0.74 3.46
C HIS A 101 6.89 -0.62 3.54
N SER A 102 6.20 -1.66 3.06
CA SER A 102 6.68 -3.04 3.09
C SER A 102 7.60 -3.39 1.91
N LYS A 103 7.85 -2.43 1.00
CA LYS A 103 8.62 -2.63 -0.25
C LYS A 103 8.09 -3.77 -1.12
N ILE A 104 6.77 -3.95 -1.12
CA ILE A 104 6.06 -4.90 -1.97
C ILE A 104 5.78 -4.20 -3.30
N GLN A 105 6.14 -4.84 -4.41
CA GLN A 105 5.84 -4.32 -5.73
C GLN A 105 4.33 -4.37 -5.99
N MET A 106 3.79 -3.33 -6.63
CA MET A 106 2.40 -3.29 -7.07
C MET A 106 2.31 -2.59 -8.42
N GLU A 107 1.42 -3.07 -9.28
CA GLU A 107 1.05 -2.45 -10.56
C GLU A 107 -0.47 -2.29 -10.64
N PHE A 108 -0.92 -1.14 -11.16
CA PHE A 108 -2.34 -0.81 -11.29
C PHE A 108 -2.59 0.10 -12.50
N GLN A 109 -3.84 0.15 -12.95
CA GLN A 109 -4.33 1.16 -13.91
C GLN A 109 -5.07 2.26 -13.14
N GLY A 110 -4.82 3.52 -13.49
CA GLY A 110 -5.53 4.66 -12.92
C GLY A 110 -7.02 4.64 -13.27
N ALA A 111 -7.84 5.33 -12.49
CA ALA A 111 -9.28 5.38 -12.70
C ALA A 111 -9.69 5.94 -14.08
N ASP A 112 -8.88 6.83 -14.63
CA ASP A 112 -9.09 7.44 -15.96
C ASP A 112 -8.55 6.57 -17.11
N ASP A 113 -7.81 5.49 -16.80
CA ASP A 113 -7.12 4.63 -17.79
C ASP A 113 -7.91 3.36 -18.14
N ASN A 114 -9.08 3.14 -17.53
CA ASN A 114 -9.85 1.92 -17.70
C ASN A 114 -11.37 2.17 -17.66
N VAL A 115 -12.15 1.16 -18.07
CA VAL A 115 -13.61 1.24 -18.20
C VAL A 115 -14.37 1.24 -16.86
N TYR A 116 -13.69 0.94 -15.75
CA TYR A 116 -14.32 0.79 -14.44
C TYR A 116 -14.47 2.11 -13.68
N ASN A 117 -13.90 3.22 -14.18
CA ASN A 117 -13.86 4.52 -13.49
C ASN A 117 -13.34 4.39 -12.03
N SER A 118 -12.40 3.48 -11.82
CA SER A 118 -11.79 3.15 -10.53
C SER A 118 -10.40 2.57 -10.78
N VAL A 119 -9.53 2.63 -9.77
CA VAL A 119 -8.24 1.93 -9.84
C VAL A 119 -8.46 0.43 -9.96
N TYR A 120 -7.77 -0.18 -10.92
CA TYR A 120 -7.73 -1.62 -11.16
C TYR A 120 -6.36 -2.19 -10.82
N ILE A 121 -6.28 -3.12 -9.87
CA ILE A 121 -5.02 -3.72 -9.42
C ILE A 121 -4.64 -4.85 -10.38
N LYS A 122 -3.55 -4.66 -11.11
CA LYS A 122 -3.05 -5.64 -12.08
C LYS A 122 -2.16 -6.69 -11.42
N GLY A 123 -1.39 -6.30 -10.41
CA GLY A 123 -0.46 -7.22 -9.77
C GLY A 123 0.05 -6.69 -8.44
N ILE A 124 0.29 -7.62 -7.52
CA ILE A 124 0.93 -7.38 -6.23
C ILE A 124 1.99 -8.45 -6.04
N HIS A 125 3.17 -8.07 -5.58
CA HIS A 125 4.30 -8.96 -5.32
C HIS A 125 4.71 -9.80 -6.55
N HIS A 126 4.70 -9.19 -7.73
CA HIS A 126 4.96 -9.84 -9.03
C HIS A 126 3.96 -10.93 -9.46
N LEU A 127 2.91 -11.17 -8.68
CA LEU A 127 1.80 -12.03 -9.07
C LEU A 127 0.72 -11.16 -9.73
N TYR A 128 0.51 -11.36 -11.03
CA TYR A 128 -0.39 -10.56 -11.86
C TYR A 128 -1.73 -11.24 -12.09
N GLU A 129 -2.74 -10.47 -12.50
CA GLU A 129 -3.88 -11.01 -13.24
C GLU A 129 -3.39 -12.01 -14.30
N TYR A 130 -4.14 -13.09 -14.44
CA TYR A 130 -3.87 -14.18 -15.38
C TYR A 130 -2.65 -15.07 -15.08
N SER A 131 -1.94 -14.88 -13.96
CA SER A 131 -0.78 -15.72 -13.61
C SER A 131 -1.15 -17.18 -13.31
N CYS A 132 -2.38 -17.43 -12.85
CA CYS A 132 -2.96 -18.76 -12.69
C CYS A 132 -4.13 -18.96 -13.68
N GLY A 133 -3.95 -18.54 -14.93
CA GLY A 133 -4.96 -18.70 -15.99
C GLY A 133 -5.98 -17.55 -16.09
N PRO A 134 -6.84 -17.55 -17.11
CA PRO A 134 -7.63 -16.38 -17.53
C PRO A 134 -8.66 -15.88 -16.51
N LEU A 135 -8.95 -16.68 -15.48
CA LEU A 135 -9.91 -16.36 -14.42
C LEU A 135 -9.24 -15.84 -13.14
N SER A 136 -7.91 -15.75 -13.16
CA SER A 136 -7.12 -15.39 -11.98
C SER A 136 -6.84 -13.89 -11.88
N GLY A 137 -6.80 -13.37 -10.66
CA GLY A 137 -6.58 -11.96 -10.40
C GLY A 137 -6.72 -11.56 -8.94
N TRP A 138 -6.53 -10.26 -8.67
CA TRP A 138 -6.65 -9.69 -7.34
C TRP A 138 -8.07 -9.22 -7.06
N MET A 139 -8.62 -9.64 -5.93
CA MET A 139 -9.88 -9.16 -5.37
C MET A 139 -9.64 -8.55 -4.00
N TYR A 140 -10.55 -7.69 -3.56
CA TYR A 140 -10.50 -7.13 -2.21
C TYR A 140 -11.82 -7.37 -1.48
N LYS A 141 -11.71 -7.54 -0.16
CA LYS A 141 -12.84 -7.62 0.76
C LYS A 141 -12.69 -6.56 1.84
N VAL A 142 -13.83 -6.12 2.37
CA VAL A 142 -13.90 -5.32 3.60
C VAL A 142 -14.85 -6.02 4.55
N ASN A 143 -14.37 -6.34 5.76
CA ASN A 143 -15.12 -7.07 6.79
C ASN A 143 -15.71 -8.40 6.29
N GLY A 144 -14.99 -9.08 5.39
CA GLY A 144 -15.38 -10.38 4.83
C GLY A 144 -16.29 -10.30 3.60
N GLU A 145 -16.79 -9.12 3.23
CA GLU A 145 -17.65 -8.92 2.06
C GLU A 145 -16.85 -8.38 0.87
N PHE A 146 -17.19 -8.81 -0.35
CA PHE A 146 -16.61 -8.30 -1.59
C PHE A 146 -17.44 -7.12 -2.11
N PRO A 147 -16.92 -5.88 -2.10
CA PRO A 147 -17.66 -4.76 -2.67
C PRO A 147 -17.78 -4.88 -4.19
N ASP A 148 -18.90 -4.42 -4.75
CA ASP A 148 -19.21 -4.46 -6.19
C ASP A 148 -18.62 -3.28 -6.99
N TYR A 149 -17.77 -2.48 -6.35
CA TYR A 149 -17.05 -1.36 -6.95
C TYR A 149 -15.58 -1.34 -6.52
N GLY A 150 -14.72 -0.62 -7.25
CA GLY A 150 -13.28 -0.71 -7.04
C GLY A 150 -12.74 0.03 -5.80
N CYS A 151 -11.58 -0.42 -5.34
CA CYS A 151 -10.96 -0.02 -4.08
C CYS A 151 -10.62 1.48 -3.94
N SER A 152 -10.47 2.23 -5.03
CA SER A 152 -10.24 3.68 -4.98
C SER A 152 -11.52 4.49 -4.76
N ARG A 153 -12.69 3.83 -4.68
CA ARG A 153 -13.97 4.46 -4.38
C ARG A 153 -14.46 4.13 -2.97
N TYR A 154 -13.95 3.06 -2.37
CA TYR A 154 -14.33 2.63 -1.02
C TYR A 154 -13.70 3.53 0.03
N LYS A 155 -14.53 4.06 0.94
CA LYS A 155 -14.10 4.85 2.10
C LYS A 155 -14.21 3.98 3.34
N PRO A 156 -13.08 3.46 3.87
CA PRO A 156 -13.12 2.62 5.05
C PRO A 156 -13.45 3.43 6.30
N GLU A 157 -14.03 2.74 7.27
CA GLU A 157 -14.33 3.24 8.61
C GLU A 157 -13.30 2.73 9.63
N ASP A 158 -13.27 3.34 10.81
CA ASP A 158 -12.41 2.86 11.89
C ASP A 158 -12.70 1.38 12.20
N LYS A 159 -11.61 0.62 12.34
CA LYS A 159 -11.57 -0.82 12.59
C LYS A 159 -11.98 -1.73 11.43
N ASP A 160 -12.17 -1.19 10.24
CA ASP A 160 -12.37 -2.03 9.05
C ASP A 160 -11.20 -3.00 8.83
N VAL A 161 -11.53 -4.23 8.46
CA VAL A 161 -10.59 -5.27 8.06
C VAL A 161 -10.62 -5.40 6.55
N ILE A 162 -9.52 -5.00 5.92
CA ILE A 162 -9.32 -5.01 4.48
C ILE A 162 -8.44 -6.22 4.13
N GLU A 163 -8.89 -7.02 3.17
CA GLU A 163 -8.14 -8.17 2.67
C GLU A 163 -7.99 -8.07 1.15
N PHE A 164 -6.77 -8.11 0.64
CA PHE A 164 -6.51 -8.36 -0.77
C PHE A 164 -6.17 -9.83 -0.95
N VAL A 165 -6.97 -10.54 -1.74
CA VAL A 165 -6.85 -11.98 -1.97
C VAL A 165 -6.68 -12.25 -3.46
N TYR A 166 -5.79 -13.19 -3.78
CA TYR A 166 -5.65 -13.69 -5.14
C TYR A 166 -6.64 -14.83 -5.38
N THR A 167 -7.44 -14.72 -6.43
CA THR A 167 -8.32 -15.80 -6.92
C THR A 167 -7.70 -16.45 -8.15
N CYS A 168 -7.92 -17.74 -8.31
CA CYS A 168 -7.64 -18.53 -9.50
C CYS A 168 -8.93 -18.91 -10.27
N ASP A 169 -10.12 -18.56 -9.76
CA ASP A 169 -11.41 -19.03 -10.29
C ASP A 169 -12.54 -17.98 -10.32
N LEU A 170 -12.21 -16.71 -10.60
CA LEU A 170 -13.15 -15.58 -10.53
C LEU A 170 -13.91 -15.57 -9.21
N GLY A 171 -13.21 -15.41 -8.09
CA GLY A 171 -13.80 -15.24 -6.75
C GLY A 171 -14.35 -16.51 -6.10
N ARG A 172 -14.76 -17.53 -6.85
CA ARG A 172 -15.42 -18.73 -6.31
C ARG A 172 -14.58 -19.50 -5.29
N ASP A 173 -13.27 -19.47 -5.46
CA ASP A 173 -12.26 -20.10 -4.59
C ASP A 173 -11.87 -19.26 -3.37
N VAL A 174 -12.34 -18.01 -3.30
CA VAL A 174 -12.07 -17.08 -2.18
C VAL A 174 -13.36 -16.59 -1.50
N GLY A 175 -14.50 -17.24 -1.79
CA GLY A 175 -15.81 -16.92 -1.20
C GLY A 175 -16.58 -15.80 -1.90
N GLY A 176 -16.16 -15.40 -3.10
CA GLY A 176 -16.89 -14.47 -3.95
C GLY A 176 -18.05 -15.18 -4.65
N GLU A 177 -19.27 -14.84 -4.29
CA GLU A 177 -20.47 -15.30 -4.97
C GLU A 177 -20.82 -14.34 -6.11
N PHE A 178 -20.86 -14.85 -7.34
CA PHE A 178 -21.46 -14.15 -8.46
C PHE A 178 -22.87 -14.73 -8.65
N GLU A 179 -23.89 -14.01 -8.16
CA GLU A 179 -25.27 -14.33 -8.56
C GLU A 179 -25.38 -14.14 -10.09
N GLN A 180 -25.77 -15.20 -10.80
CA GLN A 180 -25.99 -15.22 -12.25
C GLN A 180 -27.37 -14.65 -12.61
#